data_AF-A0A1R3EI28-F1
#
_entry.id   AF-A0A1R3EI28-F1
#
_cell.length_a   1.000
_cell.length_b   1.000
_cell.length_c   1.000
_cell.angle_alpha   90.00
_cell.angle_beta   90.00
_cell.angle_gamma   90.00
#
_symmetry.space_group_name_H-M   'P 1'
#
loop_
_entity.id
_entity.type
_entity.pdbx_description
1 polymer ?
#
loop_
_entity_poly.entity_id
_entity_poly.type
_entity_poly.pdbx_seq_one_letter_code
_entity_poly.pdbx_strand_id
1 'polypeptide(L)'
;MDSKSQFTVDIISKVLDGKITIDSDTQLLQKSRGTVERYLNSYRKEGIRFVIHGNTGRAPINKIPESLKKEVQALIQTKCYDFNLQQSYSYLTRIMSISSRQIAGESLQVMKPSQRNWGLMCTPGILPILTVLGSVELMRMLTVF
;
A
#
# COMPACT_ATOMS: atom_id res chain seq x y z
N MET A 1 -9.46 5.30 -19.95
CA MET A 1 -9.75 6.49 -19.11
C MET A 1 -10.98 6.15 -18.30
N ASP A 2 -10.89 6.22 -16.99
CA ASP A 2 -11.93 5.69 -16.10
C ASP A 2 -13.07 6.71 -15.91
N SER A 3 -14.28 6.25 -15.59
CA SER A 3 -15.44 7.13 -15.39
C SER A 3 -15.23 8.18 -14.28
N LYS A 4 -14.61 7.77 -13.17
CA LYS A 4 -14.24 8.67 -12.06
C LYS A 4 -13.21 9.71 -12.48
N SER A 5 -12.24 9.30 -13.30
CA SER A 5 -11.23 10.18 -13.87
C SER A 5 -11.87 11.25 -14.75
N GLN A 6 -12.82 10.85 -15.60
CA GLN A 6 -13.55 11.77 -16.47
C GLN A 6 -14.42 12.76 -15.69
N PHE A 7 -15.12 12.29 -14.65
CA PHE A 7 -15.86 13.16 -13.74
C PHE A 7 -14.96 14.20 -13.08
N THR A 8 -13.77 13.79 -12.63
CA THR A 8 -12.80 14.70 -12.01
C THR A 8 -12.33 15.79 -12.99
N VAL A 9 -12.03 15.42 -14.24
CA VAL A 9 -11.66 16.40 -15.28
C VAL A 9 -12.79 17.41 -15.52
N ASP A 10 -14.02 16.92 -15.66
CA ASP A 10 -15.18 17.77 -15.95
C ASP A 10 -15.42 18.79 -14.84
N ILE A 11 -15.41 18.36 -13.58
CA ILE A 11 -15.58 19.27 -12.45
C ILE A 11 -14.45 20.31 -12.39
N ILE A 12 -13.19 19.88 -12.48
CA ILE A 12 -12.04 20.81 -12.44
C ILE A 12 -12.08 21.81 -13.60
N SER A 13 -12.51 21.39 -14.80
CA SER A 13 -12.68 22.29 -15.94
C SER A 13 -13.77 23.35 -15.68
N LYS A 14 -14.87 22.97 -15.04
CA LYS A 14 -15.96 23.89 -14.65
C LYS A 14 -15.52 24.89 -13.57
N VAL A 15 -14.63 24.49 -12.65
CA VAL A 15 -14.05 25.41 -11.66
C VAL A 15 -13.17 26.46 -12.37
N LEU A 16 -12.36 26.03 -13.36
CA LEU A 16 -11.51 26.94 -14.11
C LEU A 16 -12.29 27.93 -14.99
N ASP A 17 -13.41 27.47 -15.55
CA ASP A 17 -14.36 28.32 -16.29
C ASP A 17 -15.12 29.30 -15.38
N GLY A 18 -14.96 29.20 -14.04
CA GLY A 18 -15.70 30.02 -13.07
C GLY A 18 -17.19 29.64 -12.93
N LYS A 19 -17.61 28.50 -13.48
CA LYS A 19 -19.01 28.03 -13.43
C LYS A 19 -19.39 27.46 -12.06
N ILE A 20 -18.41 26.95 -11.32
CA ILE A 20 -18.59 26.42 -9.96
C ILE A 20 -17.49 26.95 -9.04
N THR A 21 -17.81 27.09 -7.76
CA THR A 21 -16.85 27.53 -6.75
C THR A 21 -15.99 26.37 -6.25
N ILE A 22 -14.85 26.71 -5.65
CA ILE A 22 -13.93 25.72 -5.04
C ILE A 22 -14.65 24.95 -3.91
N ASP A 23 -15.50 25.61 -3.13
CA ASP A 23 -16.21 24.95 -2.03
C ASP A 23 -17.22 23.92 -2.56
N SER A 24 -17.93 24.22 -3.64
CA SER A 24 -18.80 23.24 -4.32
C SER A 24 -18.01 22.05 -4.86
N ASP A 25 -16.82 22.28 -5.44
CA ASP A 25 -15.95 21.21 -5.92
C ASP A 25 -15.51 20.26 -4.80
N THR A 26 -15.13 20.80 -3.64
CA THR A 26 -14.74 19.96 -2.49
C THR A 26 -15.86 19.00 -2.05
N GLN A 27 -17.12 19.43 -2.15
CA GLN A 27 -18.29 18.60 -1.88
C GLN A 27 -18.53 17.56 -2.98
N LEU A 28 -18.43 17.94 -4.25
CA LEU A 28 -18.66 17.05 -5.39
C LEU A 28 -17.61 15.95 -5.52
N LEU A 29 -16.32 16.29 -5.35
CA LEU A 29 -15.22 15.33 -5.42
C LEU A 29 -14.97 14.60 -4.09
N GLN A 30 -15.60 15.04 -3.00
CA GLN A 30 -15.35 14.55 -1.64
C GLN A 30 -13.85 14.61 -1.30
N LYS A 31 -13.21 15.75 -1.62
CA LYS A 31 -11.78 15.99 -1.40
C LYS A 31 -11.56 17.25 -0.60
N SER A 32 -10.44 17.30 0.12
CA SER A 32 -10.02 18.50 0.81
C SER A 32 -9.70 19.62 -0.17
N ARG A 33 -9.87 20.86 0.27
CA ARG A 33 -9.53 22.06 -0.50
C ARG A 33 -8.11 22.03 -1.07
N GLY A 34 -7.11 21.65 -0.27
CA GLY A 34 -5.72 21.54 -0.74
C GLY A 34 -5.51 20.49 -1.84
N THR A 35 -6.34 19.44 -1.89
CA THR A 35 -6.31 18.45 -2.97
C THR A 35 -6.87 19.04 -4.27
N VAL A 36 -7.99 19.77 -4.16
CA VAL A 36 -8.60 20.50 -5.28
C VAL A 36 -7.62 21.53 -5.85
N GLU A 37 -6.96 22.31 -5.00
CA GLU A 37 -5.93 23.27 -5.43
C GLU A 37 -4.74 22.58 -6.12
N ARG A 38 -4.30 21.42 -5.62
CA ARG A 38 -3.32 20.57 -6.31
C ARG A 38 -3.80 20.14 -7.69
N TYR A 39 -5.07 19.76 -7.84
CA TYR A 39 -5.64 19.36 -9.12
C TYR A 39 -5.72 20.53 -10.10
N LEU A 40 -6.18 21.71 -9.65
CA LEU A 40 -6.19 22.93 -10.46
C LEU A 40 -4.79 23.30 -10.95
N ASN A 41 -3.79 23.26 -10.07
CA ASN A 41 -2.40 23.54 -10.45
C ASN A 41 -1.84 22.51 -11.42
N SER A 42 -2.19 21.23 -11.26
CA SER A 42 -1.75 20.16 -12.17
C SER A 42 -2.43 20.28 -13.53
N TYR A 43 -3.73 20.59 -13.55
CA TYR A 43 -4.51 20.82 -14.77
C TYR A 43 -3.97 22.02 -15.56
N ARG A 44 -3.58 23.12 -14.89
CA ARG A 44 -2.97 24.28 -15.56
C ARG A 44 -1.64 23.96 -16.23
N LYS A 45 -0.88 23.01 -15.68
CA LYS A 45 0.45 22.61 -16.20
C LYS A 45 0.36 21.54 -17.28
N GLU A 46 -0.49 20.55 -17.08
CA GLU A 46 -0.49 19.30 -17.85
C GLU A 46 -1.80 19.07 -18.64
N GLY A 47 -2.81 19.91 -18.43
CA GLY A 47 -4.15 19.76 -18.99
C GLY A 47 -4.81 18.46 -18.52
N ILE A 48 -5.58 17.84 -19.41
CA ILE A 48 -6.31 16.56 -19.17
C ILE A 48 -5.39 15.43 -18.71
N ARG A 49 -4.08 15.48 -19.03
CA ARG A 49 -3.11 14.44 -18.68
C ARG A 49 -2.89 14.30 -17.17
N PHE A 50 -3.26 15.30 -16.35
CA PHE A 50 -3.06 15.26 -14.90
C PHE A 50 -3.74 14.07 -14.20
N VAL A 51 -4.80 13.51 -14.82
CA VAL A 51 -5.52 12.36 -14.24
C VAL A 51 -4.83 11.03 -14.54
N ILE A 52 -3.92 11.01 -15.51
CA ILE A 52 -3.11 9.84 -15.81
C ILE A 52 -2.03 9.74 -14.74
N HIS A 53 -2.02 8.64 -13.98
CA HIS A 53 -1.00 8.41 -12.98
C HIS A 53 0.37 8.21 -13.66
N GLY A 54 1.45 8.67 -13.01
CA GLY A 54 2.81 8.59 -13.59
C GLY A 54 3.29 7.17 -13.87
N ASN A 55 2.73 6.17 -13.18
CA ASN A 55 3.03 4.76 -13.39
C ASN A 55 2.01 4.05 -14.30
N THR A 56 1.04 4.76 -14.89
CA THR A 56 0.10 4.14 -15.83
C THR A 56 0.85 3.58 -17.03
N GLY A 57 0.70 2.27 -17.27
CA GLY A 57 1.38 1.56 -18.36
C GLY A 57 2.84 1.21 -18.11
N ARG A 58 3.41 1.55 -16.94
CA ARG A 58 4.78 1.19 -16.56
C ARG A 58 4.78 0.25 -15.36
N ALA A 59 5.58 -0.81 -15.43
CA ALA A 59 5.84 -1.61 -14.25
C ALA A 59 6.68 -0.79 -13.25
N PRO A 60 6.40 -0.87 -11.93
CA PRO A 60 7.26 -0.27 -10.93
C PRO A 60 8.69 -0.77 -11.10
N ILE A 61 9.68 0.11 -11.02
CA ILE A 61 11.10 -0.27 -11.12
C ILE A 61 11.50 -1.28 -10.04
N ASN A 62 10.84 -1.22 -8.88
CA ASN A 62 11.05 -2.12 -7.76
C ASN A 62 10.22 -3.41 -7.85
N LYS A 63 9.55 -3.67 -8.98
CA LYS A 63 8.75 -4.88 -9.16
C LYS A 63 9.68 -6.09 -9.32
N ILE A 64 9.58 -7.01 -8.38
CA ILE A 64 10.30 -8.29 -8.42
C ILE A 64 9.62 -9.20 -9.44
N PRO A 65 10.38 -9.93 -10.28
CA PRO A 65 9.79 -10.90 -11.19
C PRO A 65 9.07 -12.01 -10.42
N GLU A 66 7.91 -12.42 -10.92
CA GLU A 66 7.03 -13.40 -10.26
C GLU A 66 7.71 -14.77 -10.06
N SER A 67 8.62 -15.14 -10.96
CA SER A 67 9.42 -16.36 -10.83
C SER A 67 10.30 -16.34 -9.57
N LEU A 68 11.00 -15.22 -9.36
CA LEU A 68 11.87 -15.01 -8.21
C LEU A 68 11.06 -14.95 -6.91
N LYS A 69 9.87 -14.35 -6.96
CA LYS A 69 8.93 -14.35 -5.84
C LYS A 69 8.57 -15.77 -5.41
N LYS A 70 8.17 -16.64 -6.35
CA LYS A 70 7.84 -18.04 -6.05
C LYS A 70 9.03 -18.82 -5.51
N GLU A 71 10.22 -18.58 -6.03
CA GLU A 71 11.45 -19.19 -5.55
C GLU A 71 11.75 -18.80 -4.09
N VAL A 72 11.69 -17.51 -3.77
CA VAL A 72 11.85 -17.00 -2.39
C VAL A 72 10.81 -17.64 -1.47
N GLN A 73 9.54 -17.71 -1.89
CA GLN A 73 8.48 -18.31 -1.08
C GLN A 73 8.73 -19.80 -0.81
N ALA A 74 9.17 -20.57 -1.81
CA ALA A 74 9.52 -21.97 -1.65
C ALA A 74 10.73 -22.18 -0.72
N LEU A 75 11.76 -21.33 -0.83
CA LEU A 75 12.92 -21.38 0.07
C LEU A 75 12.53 -21.06 1.52
N ILE A 76 11.63 -20.08 1.73
CA ILE A 76 11.13 -19.74 3.05
C ILE A 76 10.39 -20.93 3.66
N GLN A 77 9.51 -21.59 2.91
CA GLN A 77 8.73 -22.73 3.39
C GLN A 77 9.59 -23.97 3.70
N THR A 78 10.61 -24.22 2.89
CA THR A 78 11.40 -25.46 2.98
C THR A 78 12.61 -25.37 3.91
N LYS A 79 13.26 -24.20 4.00
CA LYS A 79 14.53 -24.03 4.72
C LYS A 79 14.45 -23.02 5.84
N CYS A 80 13.54 -22.06 5.78
CA CYS A 80 13.45 -20.97 6.75
C CYS A 80 12.19 -21.00 7.63
N TYR A 81 11.51 -22.15 7.70
CA TYR A 81 10.27 -22.28 8.47
C TYR A 81 10.44 -22.02 9.98
N ASP A 82 11.62 -22.33 10.52
CA ASP A 82 11.96 -22.18 11.93
C ASP A 82 12.97 -21.06 12.22
N PHE A 83 13.40 -20.32 11.19
CA PHE A 83 14.30 -19.17 11.37
C PHE A 83 13.55 -17.92 11.81
N ASN A 84 14.22 -17.09 12.61
CA ASN A 84 13.79 -15.72 12.85
C ASN A 84 13.87 -14.89 11.54
N LEU A 85 13.03 -13.86 11.41
CA LEU A 85 12.96 -12.94 10.26
C LEU A 85 14.33 -12.41 9.85
N GLN A 86 15.12 -11.93 10.82
CA GLN A 86 16.45 -11.38 10.54
C GLN A 86 17.40 -12.42 9.95
N GLN A 87 17.31 -13.66 10.44
CA GLN A 87 18.14 -14.76 9.97
C GLN A 87 17.71 -15.20 8.56
N SER A 88 16.41 -15.24 8.26
CA SER A 88 15.91 -15.55 6.91
C SER A 88 16.29 -14.46 5.91
N TYR A 89 16.18 -13.17 6.26
CA TYR A 89 16.66 -12.09 5.38
C TYR A 89 18.16 -12.17 5.10
N SER A 90 18.97 -12.42 6.12
CA SER A 90 20.43 -12.53 5.97
C SER A 90 20.82 -13.72 5.08
N TYR A 91 20.14 -14.85 5.25
CA TYR A 91 20.33 -16.06 4.44
C TYR A 91 19.92 -15.84 2.98
N LEU A 92 18.75 -15.28 2.74
CA LEU A 92 18.24 -15.02 1.38
C LEU A 92 19.06 -13.95 0.64
N THR A 93 19.50 -12.90 1.35
CA THR A 93 20.40 -11.87 0.77
C THR A 93 21.71 -12.50 0.30
N ARG A 94 22.25 -13.44 1.08
CA ARG A 94 23.50 -14.14 0.76
C ARG A 94 23.38 -15.10 -0.42
N ILE A 95 22.24 -15.75 -0.61
CA ILE A 95 22.04 -16.72 -1.70
C ILE A 95 21.63 -16.05 -3.00
N MET A 96 20.68 -15.13 -2.94
CA MET A 96 20.05 -14.60 -4.14
C MET A 96 20.60 -13.23 -4.56
N SER A 97 21.50 -12.61 -3.76
CA SER A 97 22.03 -11.27 -3.99
C SER A 97 20.94 -10.19 -4.17
N ILE A 98 19.77 -10.40 -3.56
CA ILE A 98 18.63 -9.47 -3.59
C ILE A 98 18.69 -8.57 -2.35
N SER A 99 18.35 -7.29 -2.51
CA SER A 99 18.28 -6.34 -1.40
C SER A 99 17.18 -6.73 -0.40
N SER A 100 17.47 -6.68 0.90
CA SER A 100 16.52 -7.02 1.97
C SER A 100 15.20 -6.22 1.89
N ARG A 101 15.24 -5.01 1.32
CA ARG A 101 14.05 -4.16 1.07
C ARG A 101 13.07 -4.76 0.06
N GLN A 102 13.57 -5.53 -0.90
CA GLN A 102 12.75 -6.19 -1.91
C GLN A 102 12.09 -7.46 -1.32
N ILE A 103 12.79 -8.17 -0.43
CA ILE A 103 12.31 -9.41 0.18
C ILE A 103 11.17 -9.14 1.18
N ALA A 104 11.24 -8.03 1.92
CA ALA A 104 10.33 -7.73 3.04
C ALA A 104 8.83 -7.79 2.70
N GLY A 105 8.43 -7.32 1.50
CA GLY A 105 7.03 -7.35 1.08
C GLY A 105 6.49 -8.77 0.80
N GLU A 106 7.38 -9.70 0.46
CA GLU A 106 7.02 -11.07 0.06
C GLU A 106 7.00 -12.05 1.23
N SER A 107 7.89 -11.86 2.21
CA SER A 107 7.97 -12.70 3.41
C SER A 107 6.69 -12.66 4.24
N LEU A 108 5.99 -11.52 4.30
CA LEU A 108 4.74 -11.35 5.06
C LEU A 108 3.59 -12.25 4.58
N GLN A 109 3.57 -12.63 3.29
CA GLN A 109 2.50 -13.47 2.72
C GLN A 109 2.62 -14.94 3.09
N VAL A 110 3.83 -15.41 3.44
CA VAL A 110 4.13 -16.85 3.61
C VAL A 110 4.50 -17.22 5.06
N MET A 111 4.64 -16.24 5.94
CA MET A 111 4.98 -16.46 7.35
C MET A 111 3.82 -16.99 8.20
N LYS A 112 4.17 -17.76 9.24
CA LYS A 112 3.24 -18.24 10.29
C LYS A 112 2.44 -17.07 10.87
N PRO A 113 1.15 -17.24 11.21
CA PRO A 113 0.34 -16.20 11.86
C PRO A 113 1.01 -15.60 13.11
N SER A 114 1.72 -16.41 13.89
CA SER A 114 2.46 -15.99 15.09
C SER A 114 3.62 -15.02 14.80
N GLN A 115 4.15 -15.02 13.58
CA GLN A 115 5.24 -14.15 13.13
C GLN A 115 4.71 -12.91 12.38
N ARG A 116 3.44 -12.90 11.96
CA ARG A 116 2.82 -11.76 11.25
C ARG A 116 2.50 -10.58 12.17
N ASN A 117 2.35 -10.80 13.47
CA ASN A 117 1.91 -9.77 14.42
C ASN A 117 3.00 -8.74 14.82
N TRP A 118 4.26 -8.97 14.44
CA TRP A 118 5.36 -8.05 14.74
C TRP A 118 5.37 -6.79 13.86
N GLY A 119 4.66 -6.79 12.72
CA GLY A 119 4.52 -5.62 11.84
C GLY A 119 3.71 -4.48 12.44
N LEU A 120 2.92 -4.74 13.49
CA LEU A 120 2.14 -3.74 14.23
C LEU A 120 2.92 -3.09 15.39
N MET A 121 4.06 -3.67 15.79
CA MET A 121 4.84 -3.19 16.94
C MET A 121 5.97 -2.20 16.56
N CYS A 122 6.27 -2.05 15.27
CA CYS A 122 7.37 -1.21 14.79
C CYS A 122 6.93 0.12 14.14
N THR A 123 5.65 0.51 14.24
CA THR A 123 5.25 1.90 13.95
C THR A 123 5.44 2.75 15.20
N PRO A 124 6.35 3.73 15.24
CA PRO A 124 6.42 4.65 16.36
C PRO A 124 5.16 5.51 16.34
N GLY A 125 4.20 5.19 17.22
CA GLY A 125 2.98 5.99 17.41
C GLY A 125 1.68 5.22 17.62
N ILE A 126 1.66 3.88 17.61
CA ILE A 126 0.43 3.11 17.90
C ILE A 126 0.73 2.07 18.98
N LEU A 127 0.74 2.53 20.22
CA LEU A 127 0.45 1.69 21.38
C LEU A 127 -1.01 1.98 21.76
N PRO A 128 -1.90 0.98 21.69
CA PRO A 128 -2.94 0.91 22.70
C PRO A 128 -2.92 -0.46 23.37
N ILE A 129 -2.75 -0.42 24.70
CA ILE A 129 -3.54 -1.17 25.68
C ILE A 129 -3.81 -2.64 25.28
N LEU A 130 -2.76 -3.48 25.31
CA LEU A 130 -2.92 -4.94 25.34
C LEU A 130 -1.90 -5.54 26.32
N THR A 131 -1.89 -4.98 27.52
CA THR A 131 -1.40 -5.64 28.73
C THR A 131 -2.61 -5.76 29.63
N VAL A 132 -2.85 -6.98 30.14
CA VAL A 132 -4.03 -7.41 30.92
C VAL A 132 -5.20 -7.92 30.08
N LEU A 133 -5.04 -9.10 29.48
CA LEU A 133 -5.98 -10.25 29.56
C LEU A 133 -5.48 -11.38 28.63
N GLY A 134 -5.41 -12.59 29.17
CA GLY A 134 -4.78 -13.75 28.54
C GLY A 134 -5.37 -14.14 27.18
N SER A 135 -4.46 -14.51 26.27
CA SER A 135 -4.70 -14.81 24.86
C SER A 135 -5.45 -16.13 24.57
N VAL A 136 -6.49 -16.49 25.33
CA VAL A 136 -7.26 -17.73 25.07
C VAL A 136 -8.70 -17.47 24.63
N GLU A 137 -9.31 -16.33 24.98
CA GLU A 137 -10.75 -16.12 24.75
C GLU A 137 -11.10 -15.47 23.39
N LEU A 138 -10.15 -14.80 22.72
CA LEU A 138 -10.41 -14.04 21.48
C LEU A 138 -10.53 -14.90 20.22
N MET A 139 -10.19 -16.20 20.30
CA MET A 139 -10.28 -17.10 19.15
C MET A 139 -11.64 -17.82 19.01
N ARG A 140 -12.57 -17.61 19.96
CA ARG A 140 -13.92 -18.19 19.90
C ARG A 140 -15.03 -17.26 19.39
N MET A 141 -14.76 -15.97 19.20
CA MET A 141 -15.80 -15.00 18.81
C MET A 141 -15.89 -14.67 17.31
N LEU A 142 -15.04 -15.22 16.44
CA LEU A 142 -15.08 -14.93 15.00
C LEU A 142 -15.63 -16.08 14.13
N THR A 143 -16.60 -16.86 14.65
CA THR A 143 -17.28 -17.91 13.86
C THR A 143 -18.81 -17.76 13.80
N VAL A 144 -19.36 -16.62 14.22
CA VAL A 144 -20.76 -16.26 13.95
C VAL A 144 -20.82 -14.75 13.72
N PHE A 145 -20.65 -14.33 12.46
CA PHE A 145 -21.35 -13.23 11.76
C PHE A 145 -20.69 -13.03 10.39
#